data_AF-M1ZFK6-F1
#
_entry.id   AF-M1ZFK6-F1
#
_cell.length_a   1.000
_cell.length_b   1.000
_cell.length_c   1.000
_cell.angle_alpha   90.00
_cell.angle_beta   90.00
_cell.angle_gamma   90.00
#
_symmetry.space_group_name_H-M   'P 1'
#
loop_
_entity.id
_entity.type
_entity.pdbx_description
1 polymer ?
#
loop_
_entity_poly.entity_id
_entity_poly.type
_entity_poly.pdbx_seq_one_letter_code
_entity_poly.pdbx_strand_id
1 'polypeptide(L)'
;MINYYEYKGKYFFSFQEYDNFNKIHEEEVKKDRGKLYFLNRLNPIKSRRSFLINHPSLLFIEKEGVELLLLDTKDYFHLIPPWIINKIDDGLVLSLNTCYPNWEEVLDQRINKKWKVNLLALGDVGSTLLIGLRLMGEGCIDKIGIYDRNINRLKRWEYELNQIRKPFDEEAFPPIYPLDRNKLFDCHIFIFCASKGIPPVGSTIDDVRMAQFESNSEIIKEYAIMARNKGFKGIFAIVSDPVDLLCKVAFLESNKNEKSEYDFQGLASNQIIGYGLGVMNGRACFYAEKSKDTIHYLREGRVFGPHGEGLIVADSIDNYNKKLSEYLTYKTLNANKEVRNFGFKPYVAPSLSSGALSIIATIKGKWFYGSTYMGGAYMGSKCRLIDNQIEVEQLDMPSDLFNKIKDTYERLVNII
;
A
#
# COMPACT_ATOMS: atom_id res chain seq x y z
N MET A 1 27.91 11.75 15.45
CA MET A 1 28.52 10.53 16.02
C MET A 1 27.46 9.44 15.97
N ILE A 2 27.77 8.25 15.45
CA ILE A 2 26.81 7.14 15.36
C ILE A 2 26.91 6.32 16.64
N ASN A 3 25.76 6.00 17.23
CA ASN A 3 25.66 5.09 18.37
C ASN A 3 25.22 3.72 17.88
N TYR A 4 25.83 2.67 18.44
CA TYR A 4 25.55 1.28 18.10
C TYR A 4 25.02 0.54 19.32
N TYR A 5 24.07 -0.36 19.10
CA TYR A 5 23.40 -1.08 20.17
C TYR A 5 23.14 -2.54 19.85
N GLU A 6 23.04 -3.34 20.90
CA GLU A 6 22.46 -4.67 20.89
C GLU A 6 21.15 -4.67 21.68
N TYR A 7 20.12 -5.31 21.13
CA TYR A 7 18.87 -5.54 21.85
C TYR A 7 18.15 -6.78 21.34
N LYS A 8 17.76 -7.70 22.24
CA LYS A 8 17.12 -8.99 21.91
C LYS A 8 17.87 -9.78 20.82
N GLY A 9 19.21 -9.78 20.88
CA GLY A 9 20.08 -10.47 19.92
C GLY A 9 20.06 -9.89 18.50
N LYS A 10 19.65 -8.62 18.35
CA LYS A 10 19.64 -7.87 17.09
C LYS A 10 20.50 -6.62 17.24
N TYR A 11 20.99 -6.09 16.11
CA TYR A 11 21.87 -4.94 16.09
C TYR A 11 21.19 -3.67 15.56
N PHE A 12 21.48 -2.56 16.22
CA PHE A 12 20.85 -1.27 15.96
C PHE A 12 21.88 -0.16 15.86
N PHE A 13 21.51 0.93 15.20
CA PHE A 13 22.28 2.16 15.22
C PHE A 13 21.38 3.40 15.18
N SER A 14 21.92 4.55 15.60
CA SER A 14 21.18 5.80 15.65
C SER A 14 22.13 7.01 15.70
N PHE A 15 21.66 8.15 15.19
CA PHE A 15 22.33 9.44 15.39
C PHE A 15 22.02 10.08 16.75
N GLN A 16 20.98 9.59 17.44
CA GLN A 16 20.58 10.00 18.79
C GLN A 16 20.89 8.90 19.82
N GLU A 17 21.08 9.29 21.07
CA GLU A 17 21.27 8.33 22.18
C GLU A 17 19.95 7.71 22.65
N TYR A 18 20.01 6.42 23.01
CA TYR A 18 18.91 5.65 23.55
C TYR A 18 19.35 4.93 24.83
N ASP A 19 18.77 5.33 25.96
CA ASP A 19 19.16 4.81 27.28
C ASP A 19 18.71 3.37 27.54
N ASN A 20 17.65 2.93 26.86
CA ASN A 20 17.04 1.61 27.06
C ASN A 20 17.70 0.49 26.23
N PHE A 21 18.81 0.79 25.55
CA PHE A 21 19.50 -0.15 24.67
C PHE A 21 20.94 -0.40 25.17
N ASN A 22 21.42 -1.64 25.05
CA ASN A 22 22.80 -1.95 25.42
C ASN A 22 23.76 -1.36 24.38
N LYS A 23 24.54 -0.34 24.76
CA LYS A 23 25.51 0.31 23.87
C LYS A 23 26.71 -0.61 23.64
N ILE A 24 27.12 -0.76 22.39
CA ILE A 24 28.23 -1.65 21.96
C ILE A 24 29.18 -0.91 21.02
N HIS A 25 30.32 -1.52 20.70
CA HIS A 25 31.28 -0.96 19.76
C HIS A 25 30.91 -1.28 18.29
N GLU A 26 31.30 -0.39 17.37
CA GLU A 26 31.06 -0.56 15.93
C GLU A 26 31.59 -1.89 15.39
N GLU A 27 32.76 -2.32 15.85
CA GLU A 27 33.43 -3.55 15.41
C GLU A 27 32.65 -4.83 15.77
N GLU A 28 31.71 -4.76 16.72
CA GLU A 28 30.82 -5.87 17.04
C GLU A 28 29.68 -5.98 16.01
N VAL A 29 29.03 -4.85 15.70
CA VAL A 29 27.93 -4.78 14.71
C VAL A 29 28.41 -5.11 13.30
N LYS A 30 29.58 -4.60 12.94
CA LYS A 30 30.16 -4.73 11.59
C LYS A 30 30.40 -6.18 11.16
N LYS A 31 30.57 -7.10 12.12
CA LYS A 31 30.75 -8.54 11.85
C LYS A 31 29.44 -9.24 11.50
N ASP A 32 28.30 -8.66 11.87
CA ASP A 32 27.00 -9.23 11.58
C ASP A 32 26.61 -9.06 10.12
N ARG A 33 26.15 -10.16 9.51
CA ARG A 33 25.65 -10.17 8.12
C ARG A 33 24.13 -10.04 8.04
N GLY A 34 23.44 -10.03 9.18
CA GLY A 34 22.00 -9.87 9.28
C GLY A 34 21.51 -8.44 9.07
N LYS A 35 20.24 -8.25 9.43
CA LYS A 35 19.55 -6.96 9.36
C LYS A 35 20.11 -6.00 10.40
N LEU A 36 20.30 -4.75 9.97
CA LEU A 36 20.69 -3.64 10.82
C LEU A 36 19.50 -2.69 10.96
N TYR A 37 19.19 -2.28 12.20
CA TYR A 37 18.02 -1.47 12.48
C TYR A 37 18.41 -0.03 12.84
N PHE A 38 17.98 0.95 12.04
CA PHE A 38 18.15 2.36 12.33
C PHE A 38 17.02 2.88 13.22
N LEU A 39 17.34 3.39 14.41
CA LEU A 39 16.35 3.92 15.34
C LEU A 39 16.08 5.41 15.07
N ASN A 40 14.81 5.79 14.96
CA ASN A 40 14.38 7.19 14.84
C ASN A 40 13.20 7.50 15.78
N ARG A 41 12.94 8.81 15.96
CA ARG A 41 11.84 9.34 16.79
C ARG A 41 10.87 10.20 15.98
N LEU A 42 10.52 9.77 14.77
CA LEU A 42 9.57 10.52 13.93
C LEU A 42 8.18 10.54 14.58
N ASN A 43 7.39 11.58 14.30
CA ASN A 43 6.03 11.68 14.84
C ASN A 43 5.14 10.57 14.24
N PRO A 44 4.56 9.63 15.04
CA PRO A 44 3.75 8.52 14.53
C PRO A 44 2.55 8.97 13.69
N ILE A 45 1.95 10.13 14.00
CA ILE A 45 0.81 10.65 13.23
C ILE A 45 1.18 11.09 11.81
N LYS A 46 2.48 11.27 11.52
CA LYS A 46 3.04 11.72 10.23
C LYS A 46 4.19 10.85 9.75
N SER A 47 4.31 9.61 10.24
CA SER A 47 5.36 8.70 9.76
C SER A 47 4.96 7.24 9.88
N ARG A 48 5.64 6.40 9.13
CA ARG A 48 5.56 4.93 9.23
C ARG A 48 6.21 4.42 10.50
N ARG A 49 5.73 3.27 11.01
CA ARG A 49 6.35 2.55 12.14
C ARG A 49 7.70 1.98 11.75
N SER A 50 7.79 1.49 10.51
CA SER A 50 9.02 0.99 9.92
C SER A 50 9.01 1.12 8.41
N PHE A 51 10.20 1.19 7.81
CA PHE A 51 10.39 1.19 6.36
C PHE A 51 11.80 0.72 5.98
N LEU A 52 11.95 0.24 4.74
CA LEU A 52 13.26 -0.13 4.20
C LEU A 52 14.07 1.14 3.92
N ILE A 53 15.32 1.16 4.37
CA ILE A 53 16.29 2.19 3.97
C ILE A 53 17.01 1.62 2.74
N ASN A 54 16.54 1.99 1.56
CA ASN A 54 17.10 1.62 0.25
C ASN A 54 17.98 2.73 -0.35
N HIS A 55 18.10 3.86 0.33
CA HIS A 55 19.01 4.95 -0.02
C HIS A 55 19.50 5.67 1.25
N PRO A 56 20.78 6.07 1.34
CA PRO A 56 21.34 6.76 2.52
C PRO A 56 20.58 8.01 2.97
N SER A 57 19.98 8.75 2.04
CA SER A 57 19.21 9.96 2.36
C SER A 57 18.08 9.72 3.36
N LEU A 58 17.51 8.51 3.38
CA LEU A 58 16.43 8.13 4.29
C LEU A 58 16.87 8.04 5.76
N LEU A 59 18.17 7.99 6.07
CA LEU A 59 18.68 8.10 7.44
C LEU A 59 18.55 9.51 8.00
N PHE A 60 18.49 10.52 7.13
CA PHE A 60 18.59 11.94 7.48
C PHE A 60 17.26 12.68 7.35
N ILE A 61 16.15 11.97 7.13
CA ILE A 61 14.84 12.61 7.03
C ILE A 61 14.38 13.12 8.41
N GLU A 62 13.92 14.37 8.45
CA GLU A 62 13.31 14.94 9.66
C GLU A 62 11.79 14.68 9.72
N LYS A 63 11.18 14.44 8.55
CA LYS A 63 9.76 14.13 8.37
C LYS A 63 9.57 13.26 7.14
N GLU A 64 8.55 12.42 7.14
CA GLU A 64 8.06 11.80 5.90
C GLU A 64 7.15 12.78 5.14
N GLY A 65 7.05 12.59 3.83
CA GLY A 65 6.32 13.47 2.93
C GLY A 65 6.38 12.97 1.50
N VAL A 66 5.84 13.75 0.57
CA VAL A 66 5.90 13.46 -0.87
C VAL A 66 7.34 13.46 -1.42
N GLU A 67 8.26 14.08 -0.70
CA GLU A 67 9.70 14.08 -0.96
C GLU A 67 10.31 12.66 -0.92
N LEU A 68 9.60 11.67 -0.34
CA LEU A 68 9.97 10.25 -0.44
C LEU A 68 10.02 9.72 -1.90
N LEU A 69 9.44 10.45 -2.86
CA LEU A 69 9.51 10.12 -4.28
C LEU A 69 10.79 10.62 -4.96
N LEU A 70 11.55 11.50 -4.31
CA LEU A 70 12.75 12.09 -4.89
C LEU A 70 13.99 11.26 -4.56
N LEU A 71 14.81 11.03 -5.59
CA LEU A 71 16.16 10.53 -5.44
C LEU A 71 17.08 11.69 -5.02
N ASP A 72 17.78 11.54 -3.91
CA ASP A 72 18.80 12.51 -3.49
C ASP A 72 20.13 12.17 -4.16
N THR A 73 20.84 13.17 -4.68
CA THR A 73 22.12 13.03 -5.39
C THR A 73 23.33 13.42 -4.55
N LYS A 74 23.13 13.76 -3.27
CA LYS A 74 24.23 14.06 -2.34
C LYS A 74 25.14 12.86 -2.13
N ASP A 75 26.42 13.16 -1.90
CA ASP A 75 27.40 12.18 -1.47
C ASP A 75 27.30 11.94 0.05
N TYR A 76 26.99 10.69 0.43
CA TYR A 76 26.86 10.26 1.82
C TYR A 76 28.10 9.51 2.36
N PHE A 77 29.14 9.26 1.55
CA PHE A 77 30.34 8.50 1.94
C PHE A 77 31.10 9.16 3.10
N HIS A 78 30.96 10.48 3.26
CA HIS A 78 31.55 11.23 4.37
C HIS A 78 30.67 11.29 5.64
N LEU A 79 29.39 10.94 5.53
CA LEU A 79 28.40 11.07 6.61
C LEU A 79 28.14 9.75 7.33
N ILE A 80 28.30 8.62 6.64
CA ILE A 80 28.09 7.28 7.18
C ILE A 80 29.22 6.33 6.79
N PRO A 81 29.60 5.37 7.66
CA PRO A 81 30.60 4.37 7.35
C PRO A 81 30.26 3.55 6.08
N PRO A 82 31.26 3.24 5.23
CA PRO A 82 31.02 2.49 3.99
C PRO A 82 30.33 1.13 4.17
N TRP A 83 30.54 0.46 5.31
CA TRP A 83 29.89 -0.83 5.57
C TRP A 83 28.37 -0.70 5.83
N ILE A 84 27.90 0.45 6.32
CA ILE A 84 26.46 0.74 6.44
C ILE A 84 25.87 0.98 5.05
N ILE A 85 26.58 1.73 4.19
CA ILE A 85 26.17 1.94 2.79
C ILE A 85 26.02 0.59 2.07
N ASN A 86 27.00 -0.29 2.19
CA ASN A 86 26.90 -1.63 1.60
C ASN A 86 25.67 -2.41 2.11
N LYS A 87 25.34 -2.32 3.40
CA LYS A 87 24.12 -2.94 3.94
C LYS A 87 22.84 -2.28 3.41
N ILE A 88 22.84 -0.98 3.14
CA ILE A 88 21.71 -0.27 2.52
C ILE A 88 21.50 -0.80 1.09
N ASP A 89 22.58 -0.90 0.31
CA ASP A 89 22.57 -1.41 -1.06
C ASP A 89 22.12 -2.89 -1.13
N ASP A 90 22.49 -3.69 -0.12
CA ASP A 90 22.05 -5.08 0.05
C ASP A 90 20.59 -5.20 0.57
N GLY A 91 19.92 -4.08 0.89
CA GLY A 91 18.55 -4.07 1.41
C GLY A 91 18.42 -4.59 2.85
N LEU A 92 19.48 -4.50 3.63
CA LEU A 92 19.58 -5.04 4.99
C LEU A 92 19.37 -4.00 6.10
N VAL A 93 19.09 -2.74 5.75
CA VAL A 93 18.86 -1.67 6.73
C VAL A 93 17.39 -1.30 6.83
N LEU A 94 16.83 -1.39 8.04
CA LEU A 94 15.44 -1.06 8.32
C LEU A 94 15.35 0.10 9.30
N SER A 95 14.51 1.08 8.98
CA SER A 95 14.17 2.16 9.90
C SER A 95 13.11 1.70 10.88
N LEU A 96 13.29 1.98 12.18
CA LEU A 96 12.33 1.71 13.26
C LEU A 96 12.01 3.00 13.99
N ASN A 97 10.75 3.39 13.98
CA ASN A 97 10.26 4.53 14.74
C ASN A 97 9.86 4.10 16.15
N THR A 98 10.69 4.45 17.14
CA THR A 98 10.47 4.06 18.55
C THR A 98 9.36 4.85 19.23
N CYS A 99 8.79 5.88 18.58
CA CYS A 99 7.63 6.61 19.08
C CYS A 99 6.32 5.82 18.92
N TYR A 100 6.30 4.74 18.14
CA TYR A 100 5.21 3.77 18.15
C TYR A 100 5.33 2.86 19.38
N PRO A 101 4.29 2.66 20.21
CA PRO A 101 4.39 1.83 21.41
C PRO A 101 4.67 0.35 21.11
N ASN A 102 4.29 -0.10 19.91
CA ASN A 102 4.41 -1.47 19.43
C ASN A 102 5.51 -1.62 18.36
N TRP A 103 6.54 -0.75 18.37
CA TRP A 103 7.65 -0.80 17.41
C TRP A 103 8.40 -2.15 17.44
N GLU A 104 8.49 -2.78 18.61
CA GLU A 104 9.19 -4.05 18.80
C GLU A 104 8.58 -5.19 17.98
N GLU A 105 7.29 -5.13 17.66
CA GLU A 105 6.62 -6.16 16.88
C GLU A 105 7.25 -6.37 15.50
N VAL A 106 7.92 -5.34 14.96
CA VAL A 106 8.64 -5.40 13.69
C VAL A 106 9.80 -6.38 13.76
N LEU A 107 10.41 -6.55 14.94
CA LEU A 107 11.55 -7.44 15.14
C LEU A 107 11.20 -8.93 15.02
N ASP A 108 9.93 -9.28 15.21
CA ASP A 108 9.44 -10.66 15.23
C ASP A 108 8.64 -11.04 13.98
N GLN A 109 8.59 -10.14 12.98
CA GLN A 109 7.86 -10.37 11.73
C GLN A 109 8.48 -11.52 10.94
N ARG A 110 7.65 -12.54 10.67
CA ARG A 110 8.03 -13.70 9.86
C ARG A 110 7.78 -13.43 8.38
N ILE A 111 8.68 -13.92 7.54
CA ILE A 111 8.48 -13.96 6.09
C ILE A 111 7.73 -15.24 5.77
N ASN A 112 6.58 -15.11 5.11
CA ASN A 112 5.73 -16.23 4.74
C ASN A 112 5.92 -16.58 3.26
N LYS A 113 6.23 -17.84 2.96
CA LYS A 113 6.31 -18.34 1.58
C LYS A 113 4.96 -18.27 0.86
N LYS A 114 3.87 -18.61 1.56
CA LYS A 114 2.50 -18.50 1.09
C LYS A 114 1.65 -17.72 2.08
N TRP A 115 0.76 -16.88 1.57
CA TRP A 115 -0.04 -15.98 2.38
C TRP A 115 -1.47 -16.49 2.58
N LYS A 116 -1.97 -16.37 3.82
CA LYS A 116 -3.40 -16.50 4.10
C LYS A 116 -4.07 -15.19 3.75
N VAL A 117 -5.07 -15.24 2.88
CA VAL A 117 -5.78 -14.06 2.36
C VAL A 117 -7.21 -14.11 2.85
N ASN A 118 -7.71 -13.04 3.47
CA ASN A 118 -9.12 -12.95 3.83
C ASN A 118 -9.78 -11.79 3.09
N LEU A 119 -10.96 -12.02 2.52
CA LEU A 119 -11.67 -11.04 1.69
C LEU A 119 -13.07 -10.74 2.25
N LEU A 120 -13.34 -9.46 2.48
CA LEU A 120 -14.62 -8.93 2.92
C LEU A 120 -15.43 -8.35 1.76
N ALA A 121 -16.69 -8.75 1.68
CA ALA A 121 -17.73 -8.34 0.73
C ALA A 121 -17.54 -8.86 -0.70
N LEU A 122 -18.51 -9.63 -1.18
CA LEU A 122 -18.48 -10.39 -2.43
C LEU A 122 -19.41 -9.79 -3.51
N GLY A 123 -19.51 -8.45 -3.55
CA GLY A 123 -20.17 -7.73 -4.66
C GLY A 123 -19.37 -7.82 -5.97
N ASP A 124 -19.72 -7.03 -6.99
CA ASP A 124 -19.07 -7.11 -8.32
C ASP A 124 -17.55 -7.06 -8.25
N VAL A 125 -17.01 -6.11 -7.45
CA VAL A 125 -15.57 -5.93 -7.29
C VAL A 125 -14.95 -7.11 -6.53
N GLY A 126 -15.46 -7.39 -5.33
CA GLY A 126 -14.87 -8.42 -4.46
C GLY A 126 -14.93 -9.82 -5.06
N SER A 127 -16.01 -10.17 -5.76
CA SER A 127 -16.14 -11.46 -6.44
C SER A 127 -15.22 -11.60 -7.67
N THR A 128 -15.11 -10.55 -8.50
CA THR A 128 -14.19 -10.57 -9.64
C THR A 128 -12.73 -10.61 -9.19
N LEU A 129 -12.42 -9.89 -8.12
CA LEU A 129 -11.09 -9.94 -7.48
C LEU A 129 -10.79 -11.35 -6.97
N LEU A 130 -11.76 -12.00 -6.32
CA LEU A 130 -11.63 -13.37 -5.79
C LEU A 130 -11.31 -14.39 -6.91
N ILE A 131 -11.95 -14.27 -8.08
CA ILE A 131 -11.63 -15.08 -9.26
C ILE A 131 -10.15 -14.89 -9.63
N GLY A 132 -9.70 -13.65 -9.72
CA GLY A 132 -8.30 -13.32 -10.05
C GLY A 132 -7.30 -13.87 -9.04
N LEU A 133 -7.55 -13.70 -7.74
CA LEU A 133 -6.69 -14.23 -6.68
C LEU A 133 -6.58 -15.75 -6.73
N ARG A 134 -7.69 -16.45 -6.98
CA ARG A 134 -7.67 -17.91 -7.09
C ARG A 134 -6.84 -18.36 -8.27
N LEU A 135 -7.09 -17.82 -9.46
CA LEU A 135 -6.43 -18.29 -10.68
C LEU A 135 -4.95 -17.92 -10.76
N MET A 136 -4.54 -16.80 -10.15
CA MET A 136 -3.17 -16.29 -10.25
C MET A 136 -2.34 -16.53 -8.96
N GLY A 137 -2.96 -17.09 -7.92
CA GLY A 137 -2.40 -17.21 -6.56
C GLY A 137 -1.66 -18.51 -6.24
N GLU A 138 -1.67 -19.52 -7.11
CA GLU A 138 -1.09 -20.88 -6.92
C GLU A 138 0.26 -20.89 -6.18
N GLY A 139 1.19 -20.02 -6.60
CA GLY A 139 2.55 -19.98 -6.06
C GLY A 139 2.76 -19.17 -4.78
N CYS A 140 1.79 -18.36 -4.34
CA CYS A 140 2.00 -17.38 -3.27
C CYS A 140 0.84 -17.25 -2.27
N ILE A 141 -0.32 -17.84 -2.54
CA ILE A 141 -1.46 -17.87 -1.63
C ILE A 141 -1.63 -19.28 -1.09
N ASP A 142 -1.78 -19.40 0.23
CA ASP A 142 -2.03 -20.65 0.93
C ASP A 142 -3.51 -21.04 0.79
N LYS A 143 -4.39 -20.10 1.16
CA LYS A 143 -5.85 -20.25 1.14
C LYS A 143 -6.52 -18.88 1.20
N ILE A 144 -7.77 -18.83 0.73
CA ILE A 144 -8.56 -17.61 0.67
C ILE A 144 -9.83 -17.77 1.51
N GLY A 145 -9.90 -17.07 2.65
CA GLY A 145 -11.11 -16.98 3.45
C GLY A 145 -12.03 -15.88 2.95
N ILE A 146 -13.33 -16.13 2.84
CA ILE A 146 -14.31 -15.17 2.30
C ILE A 146 -15.40 -14.86 3.33
N TYR A 147 -15.83 -13.61 3.39
CA TYR A 147 -16.94 -13.17 4.24
C TYR A 147 -17.85 -12.16 3.51
N ASP A 148 -19.16 -12.38 3.60
CA ASP A 148 -20.21 -11.48 3.13
C ASP A 148 -21.41 -11.62 4.09
N ARG A 149 -22.20 -10.55 4.23
CA ARG A 149 -23.41 -10.58 5.06
C ARG A 149 -24.48 -11.53 4.49
N ASN A 150 -24.45 -11.77 3.19
CA ASN A 150 -25.34 -12.71 2.52
C ASN A 150 -24.75 -14.12 2.50
N ILE A 151 -25.32 -15.01 3.33
CA ILE A 151 -24.87 -16.39 3.46
C ILE A 151 -24.99 -17.21 2.15
N ASN A 152 -25.99 -16.93 1.32
CA ASN A 152 -26.16 -17.62 0.03
C ASN A 152 -25.06 -17.21 -0.95
N ARG A 153 -24.64 -15.94 -0.90
CA ARG A 153 -23.51 -15.46 -1.70
C ARG A 153 -22.19 -16.12 -1.27
N LEU A 154 -21.99 -16.33 0.05
CA LEU A 154 -20.84 -17.09 0.55
C LEU A 154 -20.82 -18.52 0.02
N LYS A 155 -21.93 -19.26 0.23
CA LYS A 155 -22.08 -20.64 -0.25
C LYS A 155 -21.86 -20.75 -1.75
N ARG A 156 -22.42 -19.81 -2.53
CA ARG A 156 -22.25 -19.77 -3.98
C ARG A 156 -20.77 -19.67 -4.37
N TRP A 157 -20.06 -18.67 -3.86
CA TRP A 157 -18.67 -18.42 -4.27
C TRP A 157 -17.71 -19.50 -3.76
N GLU A 158 -17.94 -20.06 -2.58
CA GLU A 158 -17.23 -21.26 -2.11
C GLU A 158 -17.46 -22.44 -3.06
N TYR A 159 -18.72 -22.74 -3.38
CA TYR A 159 -19.10 -23.91 -4.17
C TYR A 159 -18.61 -23.82 -5.62
N GLU A 160 -18.89 -22.71 -6.31
CA GLU A 160 -18.53 -22.54 -7.73
C GLU A 160 -17.01 -22.43 -7.93
N LEU A 161 -16.31 -21.63 -7.13
CA LEU A 161 -14.89 -21.39 -7.38
C LEU A 161 -14.03 -22.61 -7.05
N ASN A 162 -14.40 -23.39 -6.04
CA ASN A 162 -13.66 -24.63 -5.74
C ASN A 162 -13.83 -25.74 -6.80
N GLN A 163 -14.77 -25.60 -7.75
CA GLN A 163 -14.90 -26.49 -8.90
C GLN A 163 -13.95 -26.12 -10.05
N ILE A 164 -13.36 -24.92 -10.03
CA ILE A 164 -12.39 -24.50 -11.04
C ILE A 164 -11.08 -25.25 -10.81
N ARG A 165 -10.65 -26.01 -11.84
CA ARG A 165 -9.45 -26.86 -11.86
C ARG A 165 -8.60 -26.58 -13.10
N LYS A 166 -7.30 -26.76 -12.95
CA LYS A 166 -6.33 -26.79 -14.04
C LYS A 166 -6.14 -28.26 -14.44
N PRO A 167 -6.41 -28.65 -15.70
CA PRO A 167 -6.22 -30.04 -16.13
C PRO A 167 -4.78 -30.50 -15.88
N PHE A 168 -4.62 -31.71 -15.33
CA PHE A 168 -3.32 -32.32 -14.98
C PHE A 168 -2.58 -31.63 -13.82
N ASP A 169 -3.27 -30.76 -13.09
CA ASP A 169 -2.77 -30.03 -11.92
C ASP A 169 -3.95 -29.57 -11.04
N GLU A 170 -4.78 -30.52 -10.63
CA GLU A 170 -6.09 -30.27 -10.02
C GLU A 170 -6.01 -29.55 -8.67
N GLU A 171 -4.85 -29.60 -8.00
CA GLU A 171 -4.58 -28.97 -6.69
C GLU A 171 -3.85 -27.62 -6.78
N ALA A 172 -3.57 -27.12 -7.98
CA ALA A 172 -2.85 -25.86 -8.21
C ALA A 172 -3.43 -24.66 -7.43
N PHE A 173 -4.74 -24.47 -7.49
CA PHE A 173 -5.37 -23.24 -7.02
C PHE A 173 -5.61 -23.24 -5.50
N PRO A 174 -5.38 -22.11 -4.81
CA PRO A 174 -5.62 -22.02 -3.37
C PRO A 174 -7.11 -22.27 -3.06
N PRO A 175 -7.41 -23.08 -2.03
CA PRO A 175 -8.78 -23.37 -1.63
C PRO A 175 -9.48 -22.12 -1.10
N ILE A 176 -10.79 -22.05 -1.34
CA ILE A 176 -11.67 -21.00 -0.83
C ILE A 176 -12.56 -21.56 0.27
N TYR A 177 -12.74 -20.82 1.35
CA TYR A 177 -13.59 -21.24 2.47
C TYR A 177 -14.32 -20.05 3.10
N PRO A 178 -15.57 -20.24 3.58
CA PRO A 178 -16.29 -19.21 4.31
C PRO A 178 -15.65 -18.96 5.68
N LEU A 179 -15.67 -17.71 6.11
CA LEU A 179 -15.20 -17.28 7.42
C LEU A 179 -16.37 -16.85 8.30
N ASP A 180 -16.21 -17.03 9.60
CA ASP A 180 -16.94 -16.24 10.58
C ASP A 180 -16.35 -14.83 10.67
N ARG A 181 -17.19 -13.85 10.98
CA ARG A 181 -16.78 -12.45 11.10
C ARG A 181 -15.59 -12.27 12.05
N ASN A 182 -15.59 -12.97 13.18
CA ASN A 182 -14.55 -12.91 14.21
C ASN A 182 -13.17 -13.43 13.76
N LYS A 183 -13.10 -14.14 12.61
CA LYS A 183 -11.89 -14.72 12.01
C LYS A 183 -11.30 -13.90 10.87
N LEU A 184 -11.89 -12.75 10.53
CA LEU A 184 -11.43 -11.91 9.42
C LEU A 184 -9.96 -11.50 9.49
N PHE A 185 -9.42 -11.31 10.69
CA PHE A 185 -8.03 -10.87 10.90
C PHE A 185 -7.05 -12.03 11.16
N ASP A 186 -7.49 -13.29 11.08
CA ASP A 186 -6.63 -14.48 11.20
C ASP A 186 -5.93 -14.77 9.84
N CYS A 187 -5.21 -13.79 9.31
CA CYS A 187 -4.59 -13.83 7.98
C CYS A 187 -3.30 -12.99 7.89
N HIS A 188 -2.61 -13.06 6.75
CA HIS A 188 -1.46 -12.20 6.46
C HIS A 188 -1.87 -10.94 5.69
N ILE A 189 -3.00 -11.00 4.97
CA ILE A 189 -3.60 -9.85 4.29
C ILE A 189 -5.12 -9.93 4.37
N PHE A 190 -5.72 -8.85 4.87
CA PHE A 190 -7.15 -8.63 4.93
C PHE A 190 -7.55 -7.65 3.84
N ILE A 191 -8.49 -8.03 2.97
CA ILE A 191 -8.94 -7.24 1.82
C ILE A 191 -10.33 -6.68 2.11
N PHE A 192 -10.41 -5.35 2.16
CA PHE A 192 -11.63 -4.59 2.35
C PHE A 192 -12.23 -4.18 1.00
N CYS A 193 -13.31 -4.86 0.57
CA CYS A 193 -14.12 -4.51 -0.60
C CYS A 193 -15.55 -4.07 -0.25
N ALA A 194 -15.83 -3.80 1.02
CA ALA A 194 -17.16 -3.36 1.43
C ALA A 194 -17.41 -1.91 1.01
N SER A 195 -18.59 -1.65 0.45
CA SER A 195 -19.07 -0.30 0.11
C SER A 195 -20.57 -0.27 0.31
N LYS A 196 -21.11 0.86 0.78
CA LYS A 196 -22.55 1.11 0.61
C LYS A 196 -22.80 1.39 -0.88
N GLY A 197 -23.91 0.90 -1.40
CA GLY A 197 -24.27 1.13 -2.80
C GLY A 197 -24.37 2.63 -3.09
N ILE A 198 -23.83 3.07 -4.22
CA ILE A 198 -24.03 4.43 -4.70
C ILE A 198 -25.51 4.56 -5.11
N PRO A 199 -26.18 5.67 -4.78
CA PRO A 199 -27.52 5.96 -5.30
C PRO A 199 -27.57 5.86 -6.84
N PRO A 200 -28.70 5.47 -7.44
CA PRO A 200 -28.84 5.35 -8.89
C PRO A 200 -28.51 6.67 -9.63
N VAL A 201 -28.15 6.56 -10.91
CA VAL A 201 -27.96 7.71 -11.80
C VAL A 201 -29.26 8.53 -11.82
N GLY A 202 -29.21 9.81 -11.43
CA GLY A 202 -30.38 10.70 -11.29
C GLY A 202 -30.69 11.14 -9.85
N SER A 203 -29.92 10.72 -8.85
CA SER A 203 -30.03 11.25 -7.48
C SER A 203 -29.59 12.72 -7.38
N THR A 204 -30.37 13.55 -6.72
CA THR A 204 -30.15 14.99 -6.46
C THR A 204 -29.05 15.28 -5.42
N ILE A 205 -28.03 14.44 -5.32
CA ILE A 205 -26.92 14.62 -4.37
C ILE A 205 -25.80 15.35 -5.11
N ASP A 206 -25.57 16.61 -4.74
CA ASP A 206 -24.58 17.49 -5.38
C ASP A 206 -23.14 16.97 -5.22
N ASP A 207 -22.84 16.18 -4.17
CA ASP A 207 -21.52 15.57 -3.96
C ASP A 207 -21.60 14.07 -3.65
N VAL A 208 -21.82 13.29 -4.72
CA VAL A 208 -21.87 11.82 -4.67
C VAL A 208 -20.59 11.22 -4.07
N ARG A 209 -19.43 11.88 -4.26
CA ARG A 209 -18.14 11.37 -3.78
C ARG A 209 -17.99 11.56 -2.28
N MET A 210 -18.40 12.70 -1.74
CA MET A 210 -18.42 12.93 -0.29
C MET A 210 -19.46 12.06 0.42
N ALA A 211 -20.67 11.90 -0.13
CA ALA A 211 -21.66 10.98 0.44
C ALA A 211 -21.16 9.52 0.47
N GLN A 212 -20.45 9.09 -0.59
CA GLN A 212 -19.80 7.78 -0.61
C GLN A 212 -18.68 7.68 0.43
N PHE A 213 -17.87 8.74 0.57
CA PHE A 213 -16.80 8.79 1.56
C PHE A 213 -17.33 8.67 2.99
N GLU A 214 -18.32 9.48 3.38
CA GLU A 214 -18.94 9.43 4.72
C GLU A 214 -19.47 8.04 5.02
N SER A 215 -20.24 7.47 4.09
CA SER A 215 -20.84 6.17 4.31
C SER A 215 -19.80 5.04 4.40
N ASN A 216 -18.75 5.06 3.57
CA ASN A 216 -17.75 4.01 3.58
C ASN A 216 -16.76 4.18 4.76
N SER A 217 -16.61 5.41 5.26
CA SER A 217 -15.83 5.72 6.46
C SER A 217 -16.41 5.04 7.70
N GLU A 218 -17.74 5.07 7.88
CA GLU A 218 -18.39 4.37 8.99
C GLU A 218 -18.19 2.85 8.93
N ILE A 219 -18.23 2.28 7.72
CA ILE A 219 -18.01 0.84 7.54
C ILE A 219 -16.54 0.50 7.86
N ILE A 220 -15.57 1.20 7.26
CA ILE A 220 -14.16 0.85 7.45
C ILE A 220 -13.69 1.09 8.89
N LYS A 221 -14.22 2.12 9.56
CA LYS A 221 -13.98 2.39 10.99
C LYS A 221 -14.26 1.17 11.85
N GLU A 222 -15.40 0.50 11.65
CA GLU A 222 -15.76 -0.71 12.38
C GLU A 222 -14.70 -1.81 12.24
N TYR A 223 -14.17 -2.02 11.02
CA TYR A 223 -13.14 -3.03 10.77
C TYR A 223 -11.74 -2.58 11.21
N ALA A 224 -11.44 -1.29 11.19
CA ALA A 224 -10.18 -0.74 11.70
C ALA A 224 -10.08 -0.92 13.23
N ILE A 225 -11.17 -0.63 13.95
CA ILE A 225 -11.28 -0.90 15.40
C ILE A 225 -11.20 -2.41 15.67
N MET A 226 -11.87 -3.23 14.85
CA MET A 226 -11.79 -4.68 14.98
C MET A 226 -10.36 -5.21 14.75
N ALA A 227 -9.62 -4.66 13.79
CA ALA A 227 -8.23 -5.01 13.52
C ALA A 227 -7.33 -4.69 14.72
N ARG A 228 -7.51 -3.50 15.31
CA ARG A 228 -6.87 -3.09 16.57
C ARG A 228 -7.17 -4.09 17.69
N ASN A 229 -8.44 -4.38 17.95
CA ASN A 229 -8.87 -5.28 19.02
C ASN A 229 -8.36 -6.72 18.85
N LYS A 230 -8.07 -7.13 17.60
CA LYS A 230 -7.49 -8.43 17.27
C LYS A 230 -5.96 -8.43 17.23
N GLY A 231 -5.30 -7.29 17.44
CA GLY A 231 -3.85 -7.16 17.32
C GLY A 231 -3.35 -7.56 15.94
N PHE A 232 -4.04 -7.15 14.87
CA PHE A 232 -3.74 -7.57 13.51
C PHE A 232 -2.36 -7.10 13.05
N LYS A 233 -1.50 -8.05 12.64
CA LYS A 233 -0.11 -7.81 12.24
C LYS A 233 0.13 -7.85 10.73
N GLY A 234 -0.91 -8.20 9.95
CA GLY A 234 -0.83 -8.31 8.50
C GLY A 234 -1.04 -6.98 7.78
N ILE A 235 -1.25 -7.08 6.47
CA ILE A 235 -1.57 -5.97 5.58
C ILE A 235 -3.08 -5.75 5.53
N PHE A 236 -3.52 -4.52 5.78
CA PHE A 236 -4.90 -4.07 5.63
C PHE A 236 -5.05 -3.44 4.23
N ALA A 237 -5.53 -4.24 3.28
CA ALA A 237 -5.65 -3.88 1.88
C ALA A 237 -7.02 -3.26 1.58
N ILE A 238 -7.04 -2.01 1.12
CA ILE A 238 -8.28 -1.26 0.88
C ILE A 238 -8.49 -1.15 -0.63
N VAL A 239 -9.60 -1.71 -1.12
CA VAL A 239 -9.99 -1.67 -2.54
C VAL A 239 -11.18 -0.72 -2.77
N SER A 240 -12.00 -0.51 -1.74
CA SER A 240 -13.19 0.34 -1.83
C SER A 240 -12.85 1.82 -2.02
N ASP A 241 -13.68 2.52 -2.80
CA ASP A 241 -13.56 3.96 -3.02
C ASP A 241 -14.22 4.79 -1.91
N PRO A 242 -13.69 5.99 -1.59
CA PRO A 242 -12.45 6.59 -2.10
C PRO A 242 -11.22 6.01 -1.39
N VAL A 243 -10.40 5.25 -2.10
CA VAL A 243 -9.35 4.38 -1.55
C VAL A 243 -8.39 5.12 -0.63
N ASP A 244 -7.83 6.24 -1.10
CA ASP A 244 -6.78 6.99 -0.38
C ASP A 244 -7.29 7.56 0.95
N LEU A 245 -8.52 8.08 0.96
CA LEU A 245 -9.14 8.66 2.15
C LEU A 245 -9.54 7.57 3.15
N LEU A 246 -10.07 6.44 2.66
CA LEU A 246 -10.40 5.30 3.53
C LEU A 246 -9.14 4.70 4.19
N CYS A 247 -7.98 4.74 3.51
CA CYS A 247 -6.71 4.39 4.15
C CYS A 247 -6.39 5.32 5.33
N LYS A 248 -6.59 6.63 5.17
CA LYS A 248 -6.41 7.61 6.24
C LYS A 248 -7.38 7.37 7.40
N VAL A 249 -8.66 7.12 7.10
CA VAL A 249 -9.67 6.79 8.13
C VAL A 249 -9.28 5.52 8.90
N ALA A 250 -8.88 4.45 8.22
CA ALA A 250 -8.47 3.20 8.88
C ALA A 250 -7.26 3.42 9.82
N PHE A 251 -6.29 4.23 9.39
CA PHE A 251 -5.14 4.59 10.22
C PHE A 251 -5.57 5.40 11.45
N LEU A 252 -6.31 6.48 11.26
CA LEU A 252 -6.69 7.37 12.37
C LEU A 252 -7.61 6.66 13.37
N GLU A 253 -8.65 5.97 12.90
CA GLU A 253 -9.64 5.34 13.78
C GLU A 253 -9.09 4.11 14.51
N SER A 254 -8.19 3.32 13.90
CA SER A 254 -7.57 2.20 14.62
C SER A 254 -6.59 2.63 15.71
N ASN A 255 -6.06 3.86 15.64
CA ASN A 255 -5.06 4.37 16.58
C ASN A 255 -5.64 5.27 17.67
N LYS A 256 -6.96 5.37 17.77
CA LYS A 256 -7.67 6.03 18.87
C LYS A 256 -8.00 5.04 19.99
N ASN A 257 -7.82 5.48 21.23
CA ASN A 257 -8.30 4.76 22.42
C ASN A 257 -9.81 5.02 22.67
N GLU A 258 -10.36 4.45 23.75
CA GLU A 258 -11.77 4.64 24.13
C GLU A 258 -12.15 6.11 24.43
N LYS A 259 -11.16 6.95 24.75
CA LYS A 259 -11.32 8.40 24.96
C LYS A 259 -11.10 9.23 23.69
N SER A 260 -10.96 8.57 22.54
CA SER A 260 -10.63 9.18 21.24
C SER A 260 -9.25 9.87 21.15
N GLU A 261 -8.32 9.53 22.04
CA GLU A 261 -6.94 10.04 22.00
C GLU A 261 -6.05 9.09 21.19
N TYR A 262 -5.06 9.63 20.47
CA TYR A 262 -4.12 8.80 19.71
C TYR A 262 -3.11 8.13 20.62
N ASP A 263 -3.18 6.80 20.70
CA ASP A 263 -2.24 5.97 21.46
C ASP A 263 -1.36 5.07 20.58
N PHE A 264 -1.63 5.02 19.28
CA PHE A 264 -0.86 4.28 18.27
C PHE A 264 -0.74 2.76 18.52
N GLN A 265 -1.69 2.17 19.25
CA GLN A 265 -1.78 0.72 19.48
C GLN A 265 -2.54 -0.04 18.36
N GLY A 266 -2.96 0.66 17.30
CA GLY A 266 -3.72 0.13 16.17
C GLY A 266 -2.87 -0.31 15.00
N LEU A 267 -3.42 -0.12 13.80
CA LEU A 267 -2.71 -0.40 12.55
C LEU A 267 -1.61 0.64 12.36
N ALA A 268 -0.37 0.21 12.21
CA ALA A 268 0.68 1.11 11.74
C ALA A 268 0.37 1.60 10.32
N SER A 269 0.77 2.82 9.98
CA SER A 269 0.47 3.38 8.65
C SER A 269 1.08 2.57 7.49
N ASN A 270 2.20 1.89 7.71
CA ASN A 270 2.79 0.95 6.72
C ASN A 270 2.14 -0.44 6.67
N GLN A 271 1.14 -0.74 7.52
CA GLN A 271 0.29 -1.93 7.37
C GLN A 271 -0.88 -1.69 6.42
N ILE A 272 -1.22 -0.43 6.12
CA ILE A 272 -2.37 -0.08 5.30
C ILE A 272 -1.89 0.23 3.88
N ILE A 273 -2.52 -0.38 2.89
CA ILE A 273 -2.22 -0.14 1.47
C ILE A 273 -3.52 0.05 0.70
N GLY A 274 -3.60 1.15 -0.05
CA GLY A 274 -4.69 1.42 -0.96
C GLY A 274 -4.45 0.79 -2.34
N TYR A 275 -5.45 0.10 -2.87
CA TYR A 275 -5.43 -0.61 -4.14
C TYR A 275 -6.38 0.05 -5.16
N GLY A 276 -6.06 1.28 -5.56
CA GLY A 276 -6.79 2.03 -6.58
C GLY A 276 -5.98 2.34 -7.84
N LEU A 277 -4.65 2.45 -7.72
CA LEU A 277 -3.83 3.05 -8.77
C LEU A 277 -3.45 2.10 -9.93
N GLY A 278 -3.48 0.78 -9.69
CA GLY A 278 -3.17 -0.24 -10.72
C GLY A 278 -4.03 -0.12 -11.98
N VAL A 279 -5.34 0.10 -11.83
CA VAL A 279 -6.25 0.32 -12.97
C VAL A 279 -6.00 1.66 -13.66
N MET A 280 -5.52 2.67 -12.94
CA MET A 280 -5.19 3.97 -13.55
C MET A 280 -3.97 3.81 -14.46
N ASN A 281 -2.94 3.08 -14.02
CA ASN A 281 -1.84 2.68 -14.89
C ASN A 281 -2.31 1.83 -16.07
N GLY A 282 -3.15 0.80 -15.85
CA GLY A 282 -3.66 -0.03 -16.93
C GLY A 282 -4.44 0.77 -18.00
N ARG A 283 -5.23 1.76 -17.58
CA ARG A 283 -5.93 2.69 -18.48
C ARG A 283 -4.96 3.59 -19.25
N ALA A 284 -3.95 4.14 -18.57
CA ALA A 284 -2.92 4.94 -19.22
C ALA A 284 -2.17 4.12 -20.28
N CYS A 285 -1.79 2.87 -19.98
CA CYS A 285 -1.21 1.93 -20.94
C CYS A 285 -2.13 1.74 -22.17
N PHE A 286 -3.41 1.43 -21.93
CA PHE A 286 -4.38 1.23 -23.02
C PHE A 286 -4.53 2.44 -23.95
N TYR A 287 -4.50 3.66 -23.42
CA TYR A 287 -4.56 4.86 -24.27
C TYR A 287 -3.22 5.22 -24.90
N ALA A 288 -2.11 4.94 -24.22
CA ALA A 288 -0.77 5.11 -24.77
C ALA A 288 -0.53 4.25 -26.01
N GLU A 289 -1.07 3.02 -26.02
CA GLU A 289 -1.02 2.07 -27.14
C GLU A 289 -1.72 2.57 -28.41
N LYS A 290 -2.60 3.57 -28.30
CA LYS A 290 -3.38 4.09 -29.44
C LYS A 290 -2.64 5.13 -30.28
N SER A 291 -1.47 5.60 -29.84
CA SER A 291 -0.68 6.58 -30.59
C SER A 291 0.81 6.29 -30.50
N LYS A 292 1.52 6.50 -31.62
CA LYS A 292 2.99 6.42 -31.65
C LYS A 292 3.64 7.48 -30.77
N ASP A 293 2.96 8.61 -30.56
CA ASP A 293 3.49 9.72 -29.76
C ASP A 293 3.44 9.43 -28.25
N THR A 294 2.72 8.39 -27.82
CA THR A 294 2.53 8.08 -26.40
C THR A 294 2.97 6.68 -26.01
N ILE A 295 3.37 5.83 -26.97
CA ILE A 295 3.69 4.42 -26.74
C ILE A 295 4.87 4.21 -25.78
N HIS A 296 5.79 5.18 -25.68
CA HIS A 296 6.93 5.15 -24.76
C HIS A 296 6.51 5.09 -23.29
N TYR A 297 5.30 5.55 -22.96
CA TYR A 297 4.71 5.45 -21.63
C TYR A 297 4.77 4.04 -21.04
N LEU A 298 4.64 2.99 -21.87
CA LEU A 298 4.69 1.60 -21.41
C LEU A 298 6.03 1.23 -20.74
N ARG A 299 7.11 1.99 -21.01
CA ARG A 299 8.45 1.75 -20.48
C ARG A 299 8.87 2.85 -19.50
N GLU A 300 8.59 4.10 -19.86
CA GLU A 300 9.12 5.30 -19.20
C GLU A 300 8.11 5.95 -18.25
N GLY A 301 6.83 5.62 -18.42
CA GLY A 301 5.72 6.30 -17.77
C GLY A 301 5.56 5.97 -16.29
N ARG A 302 4.91 6.88 -15.56
CA ARG A 302 4.54 6.69 -14.15
C ARG A 302 3.17 7.28 -13.85
N VAL A 303 2.54 6.76 -12.80
CA VAL A 303 1.26 7.26 -12.26
C VAL A 303 1.46 7.65 -10.80
N PHE A 304 0.95 8.83 -10.45
CA PHE A 304 1.00 9.39 -9.11
C PHE A 304 -0.35 9.95 -8.68
N GLY A 305 -0.51 10.17 -7.38
CA GLY A 305 -1.67 10.84 -6.80
C GLY A 305 -2.80 9.87 -6.44
N PRO A 306 -3.99 10.40 -6.13
CA PRO A 306 -5.12 9.61 -5.66
C PRO A 306 -5.81 8.84 -6.79
N HIS A 307 -6.62 7.85 -6.41
CA HIS A 307 -7.56 7.20 -7.32
C HIS A 307 -8.73 8.15 -7.64
N GLY A 308 -8.62 8.88 -8.75
CA GLY A 308 -9.64 9.82 -9.25
C GLY A 308 -9.09 11.24 -9.40
N GLU A 309 -9.89 12.25 -9.09
CA GLU A 309 -9.46 13.64 -9.18
C GLU A 309 -8.15 13.90 -8.43
N GLY A 310 -7.20 14.54 -9.11
CA GLY A 310 -5.82 14.70 -8.64
C GLY A 310 -4.82 13.70 -9.23
N LEU A 311 -5.28 12.68 -9.98
CA LEU A 311 -4.38 11.75 -10.68
C LEU A 311 -3.41 12.50 -11.59
N ILE A 312 -2.15 12.05 -11.60
CA ILE A 312 -1.13 12.50 -12.54
C ILE A 312 -0.57 11.29 -13.28
N VAL A 313 -0.64 11.32 -14.61
CA VAL A 313 0.05 10.38 -15.49
C VAL A 313 1.21 11.12 -16.14
N ALA A 314 2.44 10.75 -15.79
CA ALA A 314 3.65 11.22 -16.45
C ALA A 314 3.94 10.30 -17.64
N ASP A 315 4.00 10.87 -18.84
CA ASP A 315 4.28 10.13 -20.07
C ASP A 315 5.68 9.49 -20.05
N SER A 316 6.65 10.23 -19.50
CA SER A 316 8.01 9.78 -19.21
C SER A 316 8.54 10.50 -17.96
N ILE A 317 9.41 9.83 -17.19
CA ILE A 317 10.22 10.49 -16.15
C ILE A 317 11.41 11.22 -16.78
N ASP A 318 12.15 10.54 -17.67
CA ASP A 318 13.40 11.06 -18.23
C ASP A 318 13.16 12.19 -19.25
N ASN A 319 12.24 11.99 -20.20
CA ASN A 319 11.87 12.94 -21.25
C ASN A 319 10.44 13.49 -21.06
N TYR A 320 10.14 14.02 -19.87
CA TYR A 320 8.79 14.47 -19.52
C TYR A 320 8.20 15.48 -20.52
N ASN A 321 7.02 15.15 -21.07
CA ASN A 321 6.26 16.04 -21.93
C ASN A 321 4.90 16.36 -21.29
N LYS A 322 4.76 17.61 -20.84
CA LYS A 322 3.55 18.11 -20.17
C LYS A 322 2.27 17.87 -20.97
N LYS A 323 2.27 18.11 -22.29
CA LYS A 323 1.07 17.97 -23.13
C LYS A 323 0.63 16.51 -23.27
N LEU A 324 1.58 15.60 -23.47
CA LEU A 324 1.30 14.16 -23.57
C LEU A 324 0.84 13.60 -22.23
N SER A 325 1.48 14.02 -21.15
CA SER A 325 1.09 13.69 -19.78
C SER A 325 -0.34 14.16 -19.44
N GLU A 326 -0.70 15.39 -19.80
CA GLU A 326 -2.06 15.93 -19.63
C GLU A 326 -3.10 15.15 -20.45
N TYR A 327 -2.77 14.81 -21.70
CA TYR A 327 -3.62 13.98 -22.55
C TYR A 327 -3.87 12.59 -21.93
N LEU A 328 -2.81 11.88 -21.52
CA LEU A 328 -2.92 10.55 -20.91
C LEU A 328 -3.66 10.62 -19.57
N THR A 329 -3.42 11.65 -18.76
CA THR A 329 -4.14 11.89 -17.50
C THR A 329 -5.64 12.05 -17.77
N TYR A 330 -6.02 12.90 -18.73
CA TYR A 330 -7.41 13.13 -19.09
C TYR A 330 -8.10 11.84 -19.57
N LYS A 331 -7.46 11.10 -20.48
CA LYS A 331 -8.02 9.84 -21.00
C LYS A 331 -8.18 8.80 -19.89
N THR A 332 -7.20 8.69 -19.01
CA THR A 332 -7.20 7.76 -17.88
C THR A 332 -8.34 8.05 -16.89
N LEU A 333 -8.56 9.32 -16.54
CA LEU A 333 -9.63 9.75 -15.64
C LEU A 333 -11.02 9.50 -16.22
N ASN A 334 -11.20 9.65 -17.53
CA ASN A 334 -12.50 9.53 -18.18
C ASN A 334 -12.81 8.12 -18.71
N ALA A 335 -11.87 7.17 -18.63
CA ALA A 335 -12.06 5.80 -19.10
C ALA A 335 -13.27 5.09 -18.46
N ASN A 336 -13.61 5.44 -17.21
CA ASN A 336 -14.77 4.89 -16.52
C ASN A 336 -16.11 5.39 -17.13
N LYS A 337 -16.14 6.60 -17.69
CA LYS A 337 -17.31 7.18 -18.35
C LYS A 337 -17.60 6.44 -19.64
N GLU A 338 -16.58 6.04 -20.39
CA GLU A 338 -16.75 5.23 -21.61
C GLU A 338 -17.48 3.91 -21.31
N VAL A 339 -17.06 3.18 -20.27
CA VAL A 339 -17.71 1.93 -19.87
C VAL A 339 -19.17 2.15 -19.44
N ARG A 340 -19.45 3.29 -18.77
CA ARG A 340 -20.81 3.68 -18.40
C ARG A 340 -21.66 4.04 -19.62
N ASN A 341 -21.09 4.68 -20.63
CA ASN A 341 -21.76 4.98 -21.90
C ASN A 341 -22.13 3.69 -22.65
N PHE A 342 -21.39 2.59 -22.44
CA PHE A 342 -21.77 1.27 -22.94
C PHE A 342 -22.89 0.59 -22.13
N GLY A 343 -23.38 1.22 -21.05
CA GLY A 343 -24.41 0.69 -20.17
C GLY A 343 -23.90 -0.21 -19.04
N PHE A 344 -22.58 -0.26 -18.81
CA PHE A 344 -21.98 -1.16 -17.82
C PHE A 344 -21.33 -0.42 -16.65
N LYS A 345 -21.36 -1.07 -15.48
CA LYS A 345 -20.60 -0.61 -14.30
C LYS A 345 -19.12 -0.98 -14.48
N PRO A 346 -18.18 -0.03 -14.33
CA PRO A 346 -16.75 -0.32 -14.48
C PRO A 346 -16.18 -0.98 -13.22
N TYR A 347 -16.25 -2.31 -13.12
CA TYR A 347 -15.67 -3.06 -12.00
C TYR A 347 -14.62 -4.09 -12.41
N VAL A 348 -14.65 -4.61 -13.64
CA VAL A 348 -13.76 -5.72 -14.07
C VAL A 348 -12.28 -5.31 -14.02
N ALA A 349 -11.89 -4.27 -14.75
CA ALA A 349 -10.51 -3.79 -14.74
C ALA A 349 -10.04 -3.31 -13.35
N PRO A 350 -10.83 -2.56 -12.56
CA PRO A 350 -10.46 -2.27 -11.17
C PRO A 350 -10.17 -3.52 -10.32
N SER A 351 -11.03 -4.55 -10.43
CA SER A 351 -10.91 -5.78 -9.63
C SER A 351 -9.66 -6.59 -9.95
N LEU A 352 -9.26 -6.60 -11.23
CA LEU A 352 -8.13 -7.40 -11.69
C LEU A 352 -6.81 -6.62 -11.65
N SER A 353 -6.79 -5.39 -12.18
CA SER A 353 -5.59 -4.56 -12.26
C SER A 353 -5.21 -3.96 -10.91
N SER A 354 -6.15 -3.32 -10.21
CA SER A 354 -5.86 -2.76 -8.88
C SER A 354 -5.99 -3.80 -7.77
N GLY A 355 -6.93 -4.73 -7.88
CA GLY A 355 -7.12 -5.79 -6.90
C GLY A 355 -6.13 -6.94 -7.08
N ALA A 356 -6.52 -7.95 -7.86
CA ALA A 356 -5.83 -9.24 -7.88
C ALA A 356 -4.34 -9.15 -8.28
N LEU A 357 -4.00 -8.44 -9.36
CA LEU A 357 -2.61 -8.31 -9.84
C LEU A 357 -1.73 -7.56 -8.84
N SER A 358 -2.17 -6.39 -8.35
CA SER A 358 -1.39 -5.63 -7.37
C SER A 358 -1.26 -6.37 -6.04
N ILE A 359 -2.30 -7.05 -5.54
CA ILE A 359 -2.22 -7.85 -4.31
C ILE A 359 -1.22 -9.00 -4.46
N ILE A 360 -1.26 -9.70 -5.59
CA ILE A 360 -0.28 -10.77 -5.88
C ILE A 360 1.14 -10.19 -6.00
N ALA A 361 1.29 -9.01 -6.61
CA ALA A 361 2.57 -8.32 -6.66
C ALA A 361 3.07 -7.94 -5.26
N THR A 362 2.19 -7.44 -4.37
CA THR A 362 2.50 -7.20 -2.96
C THR A 362 3.04 -8.45 -2.27
N ILE A 363 2.33 -9.58 -2.39
CA ILE A 363 2.74 -10.85 -1.75
C ILE A 363 4.09 -11.34 -2.30
N LYS A 364 4.34 -11.15 -3.60
CA LYS A 364 5.58 -11.58 -4.28
C LYS A 364 6.73 -10.57 -4.16
N GLY A 365 6.54 -9.45 -3.47
CA GLY A 365 7.53 -8.37 -3.39
C GLY A 365 7.87 -7.72 -4.74
N LYS A 366 6.95 -7.78 -5.70
CA LYS A 366 7.11 -7.13 -7.01
C LYS A 366 6.59 -5.70 -6.97
N TRP A 367 7.11 -4.87 -7.87
CA TRP A 367 6.61 -3.51 -8.09
C TRP A 367 5.14 -3.52 -8.53
N PHE A 368 4.34 -2.65 -7.93
CA PHE A 368 2.96 -2.38 -8.30
C PHE A 368 2.63 -0.90 -8.06
N TYR A 369 1.46 -0.46 -8.49
CA TYR A 369 0.94 0.86 -8.17
C TYR A 369 -0.07 0.77 -7.04
N GLY A 370 0.22 1.44 -5.93
CA GLY A 370 -0.60 1.43 -4.72
C GLY A 370 -0.45 2.71 -3.91
N SER A 371 -1.39 2.97 -3.02
CA SER A 371 -1.40 4.15 -2.17
C SER A 371 -0.79 3.81 -0.81
N THR A 372 0.36 4.43 -0.52
CA THR A 372 1.11 4.22 0.73
C THR A 372 1.22 5.52 1.50
N TYR A 373 1.48 5.42 2.80
CA TYR A 373 1.57 6.58 3.67
C TYR A 373 2.82 7.42 3.39
N MET A 374 2.64 8.73 3.22
CA MET A 374 3.70 9.69 2.92
C MET A 374 3.54 10.96 3.77
N GLY A 375 3.62 10.88 5.11
CA GLY A 375 3.74 12.11 5.91
C GLY A 375 2.46 12.90 6.23
N GLY A 376 1.27 12.32 5.99
CA GLY A 376 -0.01 12.97 6.28
C GLY A 376 -1.14 12.51 5.36
N ALA A 377 -0.81 11.92 4.22
CA ALA A 377 -1.76 11.33 3.29
C ALA A 377 -1.30 9.94 2.85
N TYR A 378 -2.26 9.13 2.40
CA TYR A 378 -1.98 8.00 1.53
C TYR A 378 -2.00 8.52 0.10
N MET A 379 -0.92 8.28 -0.64
CA MET A 379 -0.77 8.77 -2.01
C MET A 379 -0.33 7.62 -2.90
N GLY A 380 -0.96 7.53 -4.06
CA GLY A 380 -0.61 6.55 -5.08
C GLY A 380 0.75 6.83 -5.69
N SER A 381 1.60 5.81 -5.72
CA SER A 381 2.86 5.79 -6.47
C SER A 381 3.24 4.35 -6.80
N LYS A 382 4.41 4.16 -7.43
CA LYS A 382 4.99 2.84 -7.62
C LYS A 382 5.69 2.40 -6.34
N CYS A 383 5.32 1.24 -5.81
CA CYS A 383 5.83 0.69 -4.56
C CYS A 383 5.94 -0.84 -4.62
N ARG A 384 6.66 -1.43 -3.65
CA ARG A 384 6.71 -2.88 -3.42
C ARG A 384 6.81 -3.18 -1.93
N LEU A 385 6.52 -4.42 -1.56
CA LEU A 385 6.64 -4.92 -0.19
C LEU A 385 7.77 -5.95 -0.12
N ILE A 386 8.93 -5.56 0.42
CA ILE A 386 10.08 -6.46 0.63
C ILE A 386 10.18 -6.74 2.11
N ASP A 387 10.21 -8.03 2.50
CA ASP A 387 10.32 -8.44 3.90
C ASP A 387 9.31 -7.76 4.83
N ASN A 388 8.07 -7.59 4.37
CA ASN A 388 6.99 -6.86 5.04
C ASN A 388 7.27 -5.35 5.24
N GLN A 389 8.20 -4.77 4.50
CA GLN A 389 8.54 -3.35 4.52
C GLN A 389 8.19 -2.70 3.19
N ILE A 390 7.56 -1.53 3.27
CA ILE A 390 7.18 -0.76 2.07
C ILE A 390 8.42 -0.04 1.54
N GLU A 391 8.70 -0.28 0.28
CA GLU A 391 9.63 0.48 -0.53
C GLU A 391 8.85 1.30 -1.56
N VAL A 392 9.17 2.57 -1.65
CA VAL A 392 8.62 3.51 -2.64
C VAL A 392 9.71 3.80 -3.67
N GLU A 393 9.35 3.86 -4.95
CA GLU A 393 10.31 4.24 -5.99
C GLU A 393 10.76 5.70 -5.80
N GLN A 394 12.08 5.89 -5.71
CA GLN A 394 12.71 7.21 -5.74
C GLN A 394 13.17 7.52 -7.17
N LEU A 395 12.92 8.73 -7.62
CA LEU A 395 13.16 9.17 -9.00
C LEU A 395 13.92 10.49 -9.01
N ASP A 396 14.84 10.64 -9.94
CA ASP A 396 15.30 11.96 -10.37
C ASP A 396 14.20 12.57 -11.24
N MET A 397 13.40 13.45 -10.65
CA MET A 397 12.13 13.90 -11.23
C MET A 397 12.22 15.36 -11.68
N PRO A 398 11.70 15.69 -12.88
CA PRO A 398 11.60 17.07 -13.32
C PRO A 398 10.81 17.93 -12.32
N SER A 399 11.34 19.11 -11.97
CA SER A 399 10.75 19.99 -10.95
C SER A 399 9.28 20.34 -11.22
N ASP A 400 8.92 20.55 -12.49
CA ASP A 400 7.53 20.87 -12.88
C ASP A 400 6.56 19.70 -12.60
N LEU A 401 7.01 18.47 -12.82
CA LEU A 401 6.23 17.27 -12.51
C LEU A 401 6.11 17.10 -10.99
N PHE A 402 7.22 17.25 -10.26
CA PHE A 402 7.23 17.14 -8.81
C PHE A 402 6.35 18.19 -8.13
N ASN A 403 6.38 19.45 -8.58
CA ASN A 403 5.53 20.52 -8.04
C ASN A 403 4.03 20.16 -8.20
N LYS A 404 3.62 19.63 -9.35
CA LYS A 404 2.24 19.19 -9.58
C LYS A 404 1.82 18.03 -8.65
N ILE A 405 2.74 17.09 -8.43
CA ILE A 405 2.58 15.98 -7.50
C ILE A 405 2.44 16.50 -6.06
N LYS A 406 3.29 17.45 -5.67
CA LYS A 406 3.27 18.10 -4.37
C LYS A 406 1.97 18.86 -4.11
N ASP A 407 1.48 19.65 -5.07
CA ASP A 407 0.19 20.35 -4.94
C ASP A 407 -0.97 19.37 -4.69
N THR A 408 -0.94 18.22 -5.38
CA THR A 408 -1.93 17.16 -5.19
C THR A 408 -1.82 16.53 -3.81
N TYR A 409 -0.59 16.26 -3.37
CA TYR A 409 -0.32 15.73 -2.04
C TYR A 409 -0.82 16.67 -0.93
N GLU A 410 -0.53 17.96 -1.02
CA GLU A 410 -0.94 18.96 -0.03
C GLU A 410 -2.46 19.04 0.09
N ARG A 411 -3.18 18.92 -1.03
CA ARG A 411 -4.65 18.81 -1.01
C ARG A 411 -5.10 17.55 -0.25
N LEU A 412 -4.52 16.38 -0.54
CA LEU A 412 -4.87 15.14 0.15
C LEU A 412 -4.61 15.18 1.66
N VAL A 413 -3.51 15.82 2.09
CA VAL A 413 -3.18 15.99 3.50
C VAL A 413 -4.29 16.74 4.24
N ASN A 414 -4.92 17.72 3.58
CA ASN A 414 -5.92 18.60 4.18
C ASN A 414 -7.36 18.02 4.18
N ILE A 415 -7.61 16.83 3.60
CA ILE A 415 -8.99 16.33 3.39
C ILE A 415 -9.65 15.65 4.61
N ILE A 416 -8.94 15.34 5.70
CA ILE A 416 -9.49 14.92 7.02
C ILE A 416 -8.49 15.29 8.11
#